data_AF-A0A3M1VNE6-F1
#
_entry.id   AF-A0A3M1VNE6-F1
#
_cell.length_a   1.000
_cell.length_b   1.000
_cell.length_c   1.000
_cell.angle_alpha   90.00
_cell.angle_beta   90.00
_cell.angle_gamma   90.00
#
_symmetry.space_group_name_H-M   'P 1'
#
loop_
_entity.id
_entity.type
_entity.pdbx_description
1 polymer ?
#
loop_
_entity_poly.entity_id
_entity_poly.type
_entity_poly.pdbx_seq_one_letter_code
_entity_poly.pdbx_strand_id
1 'polypeptide(L)'
;MKNNNKWLEAANQTDCSAVGICFKDKAVSELFAALVACRGYETVIIESPDELPADARLITEQHYLSSLTEDLLPRALIVGKKPAIENIAALKLYQPLTEEKIEKALHQLFSHQINSASAPSY
;
A
#
# COMPACT_ATOMS: atom_id res chain seq x y z
N MET A 1 24.16 -11.17 -14.04
CA MET A 1 23.01 -10.88 -13.16
C MET A 1 22.30 -9.67 -13.74
N LYS A 2 21.04 -9.82 -14.17
CA LYS A 2 20.30 -8.81 -14.93
C LYS A 2 19.58 -7.88 -13.94
N ASN A 3 20.15 -6.71 -13.66
CA ASN A 3 19.42 -5.62 -13.01
C ASN A 3 18.42 -5.05 -14.01
N ASN A 4 17.19 -5.58 -13.98
CA ASN A 4 16.05 -4.98 -14.68
C ASN A 4 15.55 -3.80 -13.86
N ASN A 5 16.18 -2.64 -14.07
CA ASN A 5 15.72 -1.36 -13.55
C ASN A 5 14.42 -0.94 -14.26
N LYS A 6 13.32 -1.61 -13.94
CA LYS A 6 11.95 -1.26 -14.38
C LYS A 6 11.36 -0.12 -13.53
N TRP A 7 12.23 0.79 -13.09
CA TRP A 7 11.92 1.91 -12.19
C TRP A 7 12.16 3.27 -12.87
N LEU A 8 12.94 3.33 -13.95
CA LEU A 8 13.26 4.60 -14.62
C LEU A 8 12.17 5.09 -15.58
N GLU A 9 11.26 4.23 -16.04
CA GLU A 9 10.22 4.64 -17.00
C GLU A 9 8.93 5.15 -16.34
N ALA A 10 8.67 4.81 -15.07
CA ALA A 10 7.47 5.26 -14.36
C ALA A 10 7.64 6.62 -13.65
N ALA A 11 8.88 7.08 -13.44
CA ALA A 11 9.17 8.29 -12.66
C ALA A 11 8.91 9.61 -13.42
N ASN A 12 8.43 9.57 -14.67
CA ASN A 12 8.30 10.77 -15.52
C ASN A 12 6.86 11.26 -15.75
N GLN A 13 5.89 10.77 -14.98
CA GLN A 13 4.52 11.27 -15.01
C GLN A 13 4.03 11.58 -13.61
N THR A 14 4.22 12.85 -13.22
CA THR A 14 3.34 13.64 -12.35
C THR A 14 2.86 12.96 -11.05
N ASP A 15 3.53 13.25 -9.93
CA ASP A 15 2.98 13.27 -8.56
C ASP A 15 2.23 12.01 -8.03
N CYS A 16 2.29 10.88 -8.73
CA CYS A 16 1.58 9.67 -8.32
C CYS A 16 2.44 8.81 -7.39
N SER A 17 2.16 8.85 -6.08
CA SER A 17 2.73 7.91 -5.11
C SER A 17 2.39 6.47 -5.52
N ALA A 18 3.38 5.72 -6.02
CA ALA A 18 3.23 4.30 -6.33
C ALA A 18 2.83 3.49 -5.08
N VAL A 19 2.05 2.44 -5.25
CA VAL A 19 1.59 1.55 -4.18
C VAL A 19 2.13 0.15 -4.43
N GLY A 20 3.05 -0.32 -3.59
CA GLY A 20 3.50 -1.70 -3.67
C GLY A 20 2.62 -2.64 -2.88
N ILE A 21 2.44 -3.84 -3.42
CA ILE A 21 1.56 -4.86 -2.87
C ILE A 21 2.37 -6.14 -2.72
N CYS A 22 2.48 -6.62 -1.47
CA CYS A 22 3.33 -7.74 -1.07
C CYS A 22 2.51 -8.75 -0.27
N PHE A 23 1.91 -9.72 -0.96
CA PHE A 23 1.27 -10.89 -0.35
C PHE A 23 1.87 -12.17 -0.89
N LYS A 24 1.84 -13.20 -0.05
CA LYS A 24 2.21 -14.56 -0.44
C LYS A 24 1.24 -15.15 -1.45
N ASP A 25 -0.04 -14.77 -1.32
CA ASP A 25 -1.09 -15.19 -2.25
C ASP A 25 -1.20 -14.19 -3.42
N LYS A 26 -0.92 -14.67 -4.63
CA LYS A 26 -0.93 -13.84 -5.83
C LYS A 26 -2.33 -13.31 -6.15
N ALA A 27 -3.38 -14.10 -5.93
CA ALA A 27 -4.75 -13.67 -6.22
C ALA A 27 -5.18 -12.52 -5.30
N VAL A 28 -4.73 -12.53 -4.04
CA VAL A 28 -4.90 -11.39 -3.12
C VAL A 28 -4.13 -10.18 -3.62
N SER A 29 -2.86 -10.33 -4.01
CA SER A 29 -2.06 -9.23 -4.58
C SER A 29 -2.73 -8.60 -5.81
N GLU A 30 -3.24 -9.42 -6.74
CA GLU A 30 -3.93 -8.97 -7.94
C GLU A 30 -5.26 -8.26 -7.60
N LEU A 31 -6.01 -8.73 -6.60
CA LEU A 31 -7.23 -8.07 -6.14
C LEU A 31 -6.94 -6.66 -5.60
N PHE A 32 -5.93 -6.53 -4.73
CA PHE A 32 -5.52 -5.22 -4.23
C PHE A 32 -5.00 -4.33 -5.36
N ALA A 33 -4.25 -4.89 -6.31
CA ALA A 33 -3.72 -4.13 -7.44
C ALA A 33 -4.86 -3.58 -8.31
N ALA A 34 -5.85 -4.39 -8.64
CA ALA A 34 -7.01 -3.94 -9.40
C ALA A 34 -7.79 -2.84 -8.67
N LEU A 35 -8.03 -2.99 -7.36
CA LEU A 35 -8.78 -2.01 -6.57
C LEU A 35 -8.05 -0.67 -6.42
N VAL A 36 -6.73 -0.71 -6.25
CA VAL A 36 -5.91 0.49 -6.12
C VAL A 36 -5.73 1.18 -7.48
N ALA A 37 -5.58 0.40 -8.56
CA ALA A 37 -5.55 0.92 -9.93
C ALA A 37 -6.88 1.61 -10.31
N CYS A 38 -8.03 1.06 -9.90
CA CYS A 38 -9.34 1.71 -10.07
C CYS A 38 -9.44 3.08 -9.39
N ARG A 39 -8.63 3.35 -8.37
CA ARG A 39 -8.54 4.67 -7.71
C ARG A 39 -7.56 5.64 -8.37
N GLY A 40 -6.91 5.24 -9.48
CA GLY A 40 -5.96 6.08 -10.21
C GLY A 40 -4.53 6.05 -9.65
N TYR A 41 -4.21 5.10 -8.77
CA TYR A 41 -2.85 4.93 -8.26
C TYR A 41 -2.11 3.87 -9.07
N GLU A 42 -0.81 4.08 -9.25
CA GLU A 42 0.06 3.06 -9.86
C GLU A 42 0.32 1.94 -8.84
N THR A 43 0.09 0.70 -9.24
CA THR A 43 0.28 -0.47 -8.38
C THR A 43 1.39 -1.36 -8.87
N VAL A 44 2.26 -1.78 -7.96
CA VAL A 44 3.35 -2.71 -8.26
C VAL A 44 3.25 -3.90 -7.33
N ILE A 45 3.16 -5.10 -7.89
CA ILE A 45 3.26 -6.32 -7.08
C ILE A 45 4.76 -6.57 -6.88
N ILE A 46 5.20 -6.47 -5.63
CA ILE A 46 6.58 -6.68 -5.20
C ILE A 46 6.67 -7.96 -4.38
N GLU A 47 7.82 -8.62 -4.45
CA GLU A 47 8.07 -9.85 -3.67
C GLU A 47 8.70 -9.52 -2.31
N SER A 48 9.34 -8.35 -2.21
CA SER A 48 9.98 -7.88 -0.98
C SER A 48 9.69 -6.40 -0.72
N PRO A 49 9.37 -6.01 0.52
CA PRO A 49 9.10 -4.62 0.89
C PRO A 49 10.30 -3.67 0.67
N ASP A 50 11.51 -4.21 0.58
CA ASP A 50 12.76 -3.48 0.31
C ASP A 50 12.85 -2.93 -1.12
N GLU A 51 12.04 -3.46 -2.05
CA GLU A 51 11.98 -2.99 -3.43
C GLU A 51 11.18 -1.68 -3.55
N LEU A 52 10.49 -1.26 -2.50
CA LEU A 52 9.60 -0.10 -2.54
C LEU A 52 10.38 1.20 -2.40
N PRO A 53 10.17 2.22 -3.26
CA PRO A 53 10.78 3.52 -3.07
C PRO A 53 10.24 4.19 -1.78
N ALA A 54 11.06 5.02 -1.14
CA ALA A 54 10.74 5.65 0.15
C ALA A 54 9.45 6.50 0.13
N ASP A 55 9.00 6.94 -1.05
CA ASP A 55 7.77 7.72 -1.20
C ASP A 55 6.51 6.90 -1.53
N ALA A 56 6.67 5.60 -1.76
CA ALA A 56 5.57 4.71 -2.08
C ALA A 56 4.84 4.20 -0.83
N ARG A 57 3.58 3.80 -1.02
CA ARG A 57 2.76 3.15 0.02
C ARG A 57 2.83 1.65 -0.14
N LEU A 58 2.70 0.91 0.96
CA LEU A 58 2.81 -0.55 0.92
C LEU A 58 1.54 -1.22 1.44
N ILE A 59 1.08 -2.28 0.78
CA ILE A 59 0.03 -3.17 1.27
C ILE A 59 0.65 -4.55 1.45
N THR A 60 0.64 -5.08 2.66
CA THR A 60 1.25 -6.38 2.95
C THR A 60 0.49 -7.18 4.01
N GLU A 61 0.87 -8.43 4.24
CA GLU A 61 0.31 -9.27 5.30
C GLU A 61 1.21 -9.36 6.53
N GLN A 62 0.63 -9.75 7.67
CA GLN A 62 1.32 -9.87 8.96
C GLN A 62 2.63 -10.69 8.91
N HIS A 63 2.75 -11.62 7.96
CA HIS A 63 3.90 -12.49 7.82
C HIS A 63 5.16 -11.76 7.31
N TYR A 64 4.99 -10.65 6.60
CA TYR A 64 6.08 -9.83 6.08
C TYR A 64 6.44 -8.67 7.00
N LEU A 65 5.80 -8.60 8.18
CA LEU A 65 6.04 -7.53 9.14
C LEU A 65 7.50 -7.43 9.56
N SER A 66 8.14 -8.57 9.80
CA SER A 66 9.55 -8.65 10.20
C SER A 66 10.51 -8.11 9.14
N SER A 67 10.04 -7.97 7.90
CA SER A 67 10.80 -7.42 6.78
C SER A 67 10.49 -5.94 6.52
N LEU A 68 9.57 -5.33 7.28
CA LEU A 68 9.26 -3.90 7.17
C LEU A 68 10.22 -3.08 8.01
N THR A 69 10.77 -2.04 7.40
CA THR A 69 11.50 -0.99 8.09
C THR A 69 10.54 -0.04 8.82
N GLU A 70 10.99 0.56 9.93
CA GLU A 70 10.17 1.48 10.74
C GLU A 70 9.64 2.68 9.94
N ASP A 71 10.39 3.10 8.91
CA ASP A 71 10.03 4.19 7.98
C ASP A 71 8.80 3.85 7.12
N LEU A 72 8.59 2.58 6.79
CA LEU A 72 7.50 2.12 5.93
C LEU A 72 6.21 1.86 6.71
N LEU A 73 6.28 1.54 8.01
CA LEU A 73 5.12 1.27 8.88
C LEU A 73 4.01 2.34 8.82
N PRO A 74 4.30 3.66 8.92
CA PRO A 74 3.25 4.67 8.87
C PRO A 74 2.57 4.78 7.49
N ARG A 75 3.22 4.30 6.43
CA ARG A 75 2.71 4.32 5.04
C ARG A 75 2.22 2.93 4.58
N ALA A 76 2.18 1.96 5.49
CA ALA A 76 1.83 0.57 5.20
C ALA A 76 0.42 0.20 5.68
N LEU A 77 -0.31 -0.54 4.85
CA LEU A 77 -1.54 -1.25 5.18
C LEU A 77 -1.24 -2.73 5.38
N ILE A 78 -1.49 -3.22 6.60
CA ILE A 78 -1.17 -4.58 7.01
C ILE A 78 -2.44 -5.39 7.14
N VAL A 79 -2.50 -6.51 6.45
CA VAL A 79 -3.64 -7.40 6.39
C VAL A 79 -3.36 -8.66 7.18
N GLY A 80 -4.28 -9.06 8.06
CA GLY A 80 -4.03 -10.21 8.92
C GLY A 80 -5.17 -10.54 9.87
N LYS A 81 -4.93 -11.53 10.73
CA LYS A 81 -5.88 -11.88 11.79
C LYS A 81 -5.73 -10.89 12.95
N LYS A 82 -6.84 -10.50 13.58
CA LYS A 82 -6.87 -9.54 14.69
C LYS A 82 -5.78 -9.73 15.76
N PRO A 83 -5.59 -10.91 16.37
CA PRO A 83 -4.58 -11.09 17.41
C PRO A 83 -3.13 -10.98 16.90
N ALA A 84 -2.91 -11.15 15.60
CA ALA A 84 -1.57 -11.17 15.03
C ALA A 84 -1.11 -9.80 14.53
N ILE A 85 -2.02 -8.84 14.37
CA ILE A 85 -1.69 -7.47 13.94
C ILE A 85 -2.07 -6.37 14.91
N GLU A 86 -2.71 -6.68 16.06
CA GLU A 86 -3.24 -5.65 16.96
C GLU A 86 -2.18 -4.67 17.48
N ASN A 87 -0.98 -5.17 17.80
CA ASN A 87 0.12 -4.42 18.42
C ASN A 87 0.99 -3.65 17.41
N ILE A 88 0.60 -3.60 16.15
CA ILE A 88 1.41 -2.98 15.09
C ILE A 88 1.02 -1.51 14.91
N ALA A 89 2.02 -0.64 14.89
CA ALA A 89 1.89 0.80 14.66
C ALA A 89 1.79 1.14 13.15
N ALA A 90 0.81 0.56 12.47
CA ALA A 90 0.52 0.78 11.06
C ALA A 90 -1.00 0.73 10.79
N LEU A 91 -1.44 1.04 9.56
CA LEU A 91 -2.82 0.81 9.15
C LEU A 91 -3.09 -0.70 9.09
N LYS A 92 -4.25 -1.12 9.58
CA LYS A 92 -4.56 -2.55 9.79
C LYS A 92 -5.89 -2.93 9.16
N LEU A 93 -5.91 -4.06 8.46
CA LEU A 93 -7.08 -4.66 7.86
C LEU A 93 -7.27 -6.08 8.39
N TYR A 94 -8.35 -6.27 9.15
CA TYR A 94 -8.64 -7.55 9.81
C TYR A 94 -9.43 -8.50 8.90
N GLN A 95 -8.92 -9.72 8.75
CA GLN A 95 -9.64 -10.82 8.13
C GLN A 95 -10.95 -11.15 8.89
N PRO A 96 -12.02 -11.60 8.21
CA PRO A 96 -12.12 -11.87 6.77
C PRO A 96 -12.11 -10.61 5.90
N LEU A 97 -11.51 -10.71 4.71
CA LEU A 97 -11.49 -9.64 3.71
C LEU A 97 -12.86 -9.56 3.05
N THR A 98 -13.55 -8.43 3.24
CA THR A 98 -14.77 -8.09 2.53
C THR A 98 -14.55 -6.84 1.72
N GLU A 99 -15.26 -6.67 0.61
CA GLU A 99 -15.13 -5.52 -0.28
C GLU A 99 -15.22 -4.19 0.50
N GLU A 100 -16.25 -4.04 1.34
CA GLU A 100 -16.44 -2.85 2.19
C GLU A 100 -15.23 -2.57 3.12
N LYS A 101 -14.62 -3.61 3.68
CA LYS A 101 -13.44 -3.45 4.56
C LYS A 101 -12.21 -3.05 3.76
N ILE A 102 -12.03 -3.63 2.58
CA ILE A 102 -10.93 -3.27 1.68
C ILE A 102 -11.10 -1.81 1.25
N GLU A 103 -12.30 -1.42 0.83
CA GLU A 103 -12.60 -0.04 0.43
C GLU A 103 -12.32 0.97 1.55
N LYS A 104 -12.75 0.66 2.80
CA LYS A 104 -12.48 1.48 3.98
C LYS A 104 -10.98 1.60 4.28
N ALA A 105 -10.25 0.48 4.24
CA ALA A 105 -8.81 0.48 4.51
C ALA A 105 -8.02 1.22 3.44
N LEU A 106 -8.37 1.01 2.17
CA LEU A 106 -7.82 1.78 1.07
C LEU A 106 -8.18 3.26 1.23
N HIS A 107 -9.41 3.59 1.63
CA HIS A 107 -9.79 4.98 1.90
C HIS A 107 -8.85 5.56 2.97
N GLN A 108 -8.69 4.92 4.14
CA GLN A 108 -7.74 5.41 5.16
C GLN A 108 -6.29 5.54 4.68
N LEU A 109 -5.82 4.60 3.84
CA LEU A 109 -4.49 4.66 3.23
C LEU A 109 -4.34 5.86 2.28
N PHE A 110 -5.41 6.26 1.60
CA PHE A 110 -5.44 7.34 0.61
C PHE A 110 -6.02 8.68 1.11
N SER A 111 -6.76 8.69 2.23
CA SER A 111 -7.51 9.84 2.76
C SER A 111 -6.64 10.92 3.39
N HIS A 112 -5.35 10.68 3.59
CA HIS A 112 -4.42 11.73 4.01
C HIS A 112 -4.18 12.84 2.96
N GLN A 113 -4.92 12.84 1.84
CA GLN A 113 -4.81 13.82 0.74
C GLN A 113 -6.08 14.67 0.49
N ILE A 114 -7.17 14.55 1.28
CA ILE A 114 -8.43 15.30 0.99
C ILE A 114 -8.78 16.39 2.02
N ASN A 115 -7.83 16.85 2.86
CA ASN A 115 -8.07 17.96 3.80
C ASN A 115 -7.01 19.07 3.75
N SER A 116 -6.33 19.27 2.61
CA SER A 116 -5.40 20.39 2.42
C SER A 116 -5.71 21.26 1.19
N ALA A 117 -6.90 21.16 0.62
CA ALA A 117 -7.33 22.01 -0.50
C ALA A 117 -8.82 22.37 -0.42
N SER A 118 -9.24 23.04 0.66
CA SER A 118 -10.50 23.78 0.67
C SER A 118 -10.45 24.88 1.74
N ALA A 119 -9.73 25.94 1.42
CA ALA A 119 -10.00 27.26 1.96
C ALA A 119 -9.83 28.29 0.84
N PRO A 120 -10.90 28.61 0.08
CA PRO A 120 -10.96 29.90 -0.59
C PRO A 120 -11.24 30.96 0.50
N SER A 121 -10.20 31.62 0.98
CA SER A 121 -10.37 32.86 1.74
C SER A 121 -10.57 34.00 0.74
N TYR A 122 -11.78 34.55 0.78
CA TYR A 122 -12.28 35.73 0.08
C TYR A 122 -11.44 36.98 0.37
#